data_AF-A0A7V9JSG0-F1
#
_entry.id   AF-A0A7V9JSG0-F1
#
_cell.length_a   1.000
_cell.length_b   1.000
_cell.length_c   1.000
_cell.angle_alpha   90.00
_cell.angle_beta   90.00
_cell.angle_gamma   90.00
#
_symmetry.space_group_name_H-M   'P 1'
#
loop_
_entity.id
_entity.type
_entity.pdbx_description
1 polymer ?
#
loop_
_entity_poly.entity_id
_entity_poly.type
_entity_poly.pdbx_seq_one_letter_code
_entity_poly.pdbx_strand_id
1 'polypeptide(L)'
;MSTILATMSRIPVLPLVLLCVLATHAGAATWSGLSATSDNWSDSTNWQGGTFPTGTDSIVFPAAAPRSTNVNDIANLTPSSISFSGTYNVSGVAIAPSGITVMTAVTVVTIANNIPLPAGGLTVTVSDATSALNLQGIISSLTDGVTNAGVGALGYTGAATNTYAGATTVNSGTLVLNRTGAAIAVPGALTVGNGSAATVTVVACPEIANASVVTVNANAIFDLSTATGTDVAPDTETINALNGAGTVNLGANSLGCIGPASGTFTGSITGTAAPTNPSIRKATSGIFKLTGNNTYTGTTTLAGGEIRVLGSQPTSNVTVSAGTLGLSSGGSVGNVTFTTGSASAFAPGNDVGSTQGTTGNLVMVSMTTYRVNVGGATTSTYSNVSA
;
A
#
# COMPACT_ATOMS: atom_id res chain seq x y z
N MET A 1 -33.46 -5.74 81.59
CA MET A 1 -33.48 -6.70 80.48
C MET A 1 -33.99 -5.93 79.27
N SER A 2 -33.07 -5.37 78.49
CA SER A 2 -33.31 -4.28 77.54
C SER A 2 -33.58 -4.83 76.14
N THR A 3 -34.73 -4.51 75.57
CA THR A 3 -35.20 -4.96 74.25
C THR A 3 -34.70 -4.00 73.17
N ILE A 4 -33.83 -4.50 72.27
CA ILE A 4 -33.36 -3.77 71.09
C ILE A 4 -34.40 -3.93 69.97
N LEU A 5 -34.98 -2.80 69.53
CA LEU A 5 -35.91 -2.73 68.40
C LEU A 5 -35.13 -2.31 67.15
N ALA A 6 -34.97 -3.22 66.19
CA ALA A 6 -34.29 -2.95 64.92
C ALA A 6 -35.23 -2.21 63.95
N THR A 7 -34.79 -1.05 63.44
CA THR A 7 -35.48 -0.25 62.43
C THR A 7 -35.19 -0.78 61.03
N MET A 8 -36.22 -1.23 60.31
CA MET A 8 -36.12 -1.65 58.90
C MET A 8 -36.08 -0.43 57.97
N SER A 9 -34.97 -0.26 57.25
CA SER A 9 -34.84 0.72 56.16
C SER A 9 -35.51 0.19 54.88
N ARG A 10 -36.48 0.95 54.34
CA ARG A 10 -37.14 0.65 53.07
C ARG A 10 -36.32 1.23 51.91
N ILE A 11 -35.72 0.35 51.10
CA ILE A 11 -35.04 0.72 49.85
C ILE A 11 -36.11 0.94 48.76
N PRO A 12 -36.14 2.08 48.05
CA PRO A 12 -37.05 2.27 46.92
C PRO A 12 -36.57 1.44 45.72
N VAL A 13 -37.42 0.56 45.20
CA VAL A 13 -37.20 -0.17 43.95
C VAL A 13 -37.46 0.80 42.80
N LEU A 14 -36.40 1.24 42.12
CA LEU A 14 -36.47 1.99 40.87
C LEU A 14 -36.78 0.99 39.74
N PRO A 15 -37.81 1.21 38.90
CA PRO A 15 -38.09 0.31 37.80
C PRO A 15 -36.98 0.44 36.74
N LEU A 16 -36.22 -0.64 36.54
CA LEU A 16 -35.29 -0.79 35.44
C LEU A 16 -36.10 -0.82 34.14
N VAL A 17 -36.22 0.32 33.47
CA VAL A 17 -36.70 0.37 32.08
C VAL A 17 -35.63 -0.30 31.24
N LEU A 18 -35.88 -1.56 30.88
CA LEU A 18 -35.12 -2.26 29.86
C LEU A 18 -35.39 -1.55 28.53
N LEU A 19 -34.54 -0.57 28.20
CA LEU A 19 -34.46 -0.02 26.86
C LEU A 19 -33.94 -1.15 25.97
N CYS A 20 -34.86 -1.94 25.41
CA CYS A 20 -34.58 -2.81 24.29
C CYS A 20 -34.19 -1.89 23.14
N VAL A 21 -32.90 -1.58 23.03
CA VAL A 21 -32.33 -1.11 21.78
C VAL A 21 -32.54 -2.28 20.83
N LEU A 22 -33.61 -2.19 20.02
CA LEU A 22 -33.72 -2.99 18.82
C LEU A 22 -32.45 -2.68 18.03
N ALA A 23 -31.45 -3.55 18.16
CA ALA A 23 -30.49 -3.70 17.08
C ALA A 23 -31.35 -4.09 15.88
N THR A 24 -31.68 -3.10 15.04
CA THR A 24 -32.20 -3.35 13.70
C THR A 24 -31.16 -4.25 13.06
N HIS A 25 -31.46 -5.54 12.98
CA HIS A 25 -30.62 -6.45 12.23
C HIS A 25 -30.65 -5.93 10.79
N ALA A 26 -29.49 -5.65 10.22
CA ALA A 26 -29.38 -5.30 8.82
C ALA A 26 -30.15 -6.33 7.99
N GLY A 27 -31.16 -5.89 7.24
CA GLY A 27 -31.88 -6.76 6.33
C GLY A 27 -30.98 -7.17 5.17
N ALA A 28 -31.38 -8.19 4.41
CA ALA A 28 -30.72 -8.54 3.16
C ALA A 28 -31.59 -8.06 1.99
N ALA A 29 -31.07 -7.14 1.18
CA ALA A 29 -31.68 -6.73 -0.08
C ALA A 29 -31.02 -7.54 -1.22
N THR A 30 -31.79 -8.44 -1.84
CA THR A 30 -31.27 -9.31 -2.90
C THR A 30 -31.73 -8.83 -4.27
N TRP A 31 -30.77 -8.50 -5.14
CA TRP A 31 -31.04 -8.09 -6.51
C TRP A 31 -31.70 -9.23 -7.28
N SER A 32 -32.89 -8.97 -7.83
CA SER A 32 -33.56 -9.85 -8.78
C SER A 32 -33.30 -9.41 -10.22
N GLY A 33 -33.13 -8.10 -10.46
CA GLY A 33 -32.98 -7.51 -11.79
C GLY A 33 -34.19 -7.72 -12.71
N LEU A 34 -35.37 -8.03 -12.15
CA LEU A 34 -36.54 -8.46 -12.93
C LEU A 34 -37.37 -7.31 -13.50
N SER A 35 -37.08 -6.04 -13.19
CA SER A 35 -37.81 -4.92 -13.78
C SER A 35 -37.72 -4.98 -15.30
N ALA A 36 -38.84 -4.79 -15.99
CA ALA A 36 -38.87 -4.65 -17.44
C ALA A 36 -38.46 -3.24 -17.90
N THR A 37 -38.51 -2.25 -17.01
CA THR A 37 -38.52 -0.82 -17.38
C THR A 37 -37.33 -0.03 -16.84
N SER A 38 -36.65 -0.51 -15.80
CA SER A 38 -35.54 0.23 -15.17
C SER A 38 -34.45 -0.69 -14.65
N ASP A 39 -33.22 -0.22 -14.65
CA ASP A 39 -32.07 -0.83 -13.97
C ASP A 39 -31.68 -0.07 -12.69
N ASN A 40 -32.51 0.88 -12.27
CA ASN A 40 -32.32 1.65 -11.04
C ASN A 40 -32.57 0.80 -9.79
N TRP A 41 -31.83 1.11 -8.73
CA TRP A 41 -31.99 0.47 -7.43
C TRP A 41 -33.27 0.90 -6.71
N SER A 42 -33.81 2.10 -6.97
CA SER A 42 -35.08 2.55 -6.40
C SER A 42 -36.32 1.81 -6.95
N ASP A 43 -36.19 1.09 -8.06
CA ASP A 43 -37.27 0.25 -8.60
C ASP A 43 -37.38 -1.05 -7.78
N SER A 44 -38.44 -1.14 -6.97
CA SER A 44 -38.71 -2.31 -6.11
C SER A 44 -38.81 -3.62 -6.90
N THR A 45 -39.19 -3.60 -8.17
CA THR A 45 -39.30 -4.83 -8.99
C THR A 45 -37.93 -5.45 -9.30
N ASN A 46 -36.83 -4.69 -9.14
CA ASN A 46 -35.47 -5.20 -9.24
C ASN A 46 -34.98 -5.91 -7.97
N TRP A 47 -35.80 -6.01 -6.93
CA TRP A 47 -35.42 -6.63 -5.66
C TRP A 47 -36.35 -7.77 -5.29
N GLN A 48 -35.78 -8.87 -4.80
CA GLN A 48 -36.56 -9.99 -4.29
C GLN A 48 -37.47 -9.52 -3.14
N GLY A 49 -38.75 -9.86 -3.21
CA GLY A 49 -39.74 -9.40 -2.22
C GLY A 49 -40.09 -7.90 -2.33
N GLY A 50 -39.66 -7.20 -3.38
CA GLY A 50 -40.04 -5.80 -3.60
C GLY A 50 -39.38 -4.79 -2.67
N THR A 51 -38.32 -5.19 -1.95
CA THR A 51 -37.67 -4.35 -0.94
C THR A 51 -36.28 -3.96 -1.41
N PHE A 52 -36.12 -2.70 -1.84
CA PHE A 52 -34.82 -2.14 -2.18
C PHE A 52 -33.98 -1.84 -0.91
N PRO A 53 -32.65 -1.74 -1.02
CA PRO A 53 -31.77 -1.52 0.13
C PRO A 53 -32.06 -0.20 0.85
N THR A 54 -32.00 -0.23 2.16
CA THR A 54 -32.06 0.94 3.03
C THR A 54 -30.89 0.93 4.02
N GLY A 55 -30.32 2.11 4.33
CA GLY A 55 -29.34 2.27 5.39
C GLY A 55 -28.20 1.24 5.39
N THR A 56 -28.21 0.34 6.38
CA THR A 56 -27.16 -0.65 6.70
C THR A 56 -27.41 -2.06 6.18
N ASP A 57 -28.43 -2.27 5.34
CA ASP A 57 -28.72 -3.58 4.75
C ASP A 57 -27.49 -4.22 4.09
N SER A 58 -27.43 -5.55 4.09
CA SER A 58 -26.52 -6.28 3.22
C SER A 58 -27.13 -6.40 1.83
N ILE A 59 -26.36 -6.07 0.79
CA ILE A 59 -26.80 -6.12 -0.60
C ILE A 59 -26.23 -7.39 -1.24
N VAL A 60 -27.08 -8.16 -1.90
CA VAL A 60 -26.71 -9.44 -2.51
C VAL A 60 -27.03 -9.43 -4.00
N PHE A 61 -26.00 -9.60 -4.82
CA PHE A 61 -26.09 -9.78 -6.27
C PHE A 61 -25.89 -11.26 -6.63
N PRO A 62 -26.95 -12.02 -6.99
CA PRO A 62 -26.85 -13.45 -7.28
C PRO A 62 -26.21 -13.75 -8.64
N ALA A 63 -25.84 -14.99 -8.94
CA ALA A 63 -25.17 -15.34 -10.20
C ALA A 63 -26.03 -15.12 -11.46
N ALA A 64 -27.35 -15.28 -11.35
CA ALA A 64 -28.26 -15.46 -12.48
C ALA A 64 -29.28 -14.32 -12.67
N ALA A 65 -29.06 -13.14 -12.09
CA ALA A 65 -29.95 -12.01 -12.36
C ALA A 65 -29.81 -11.58 -13.83
N PRO A 66 -30.91 -11.32 -14.56
CA PRO A 66 -30.86 -10.95 -15.97
C PRO A 66 -30.26 -9.55 -16.22
N ARG A 67 -30.23 -8.69 -15.19
CA ARG A 67 -29.63 -7.35 -15.25
C ARG A 67 -28.33 -7.30 -14.49
N SER A 68 -27.23 -7.54 -15.20
CA SER A 68 -25.86 -7.43 -14.68
C SER A 68 -25.32 -5.99 -14.68
N THR A 69 -25.90 -5.10 -15.50
CA THR A 69 -25.63 -3.66 -15.44
C THR A 69 -26.77 -2.97 -14.70
N ASN A 70 -26.44 -2.18 -13.68
CA ASN A 70 -27.42 -1.49 -12.85
C ASN A 70 -26.88 -0.17 -12.29
N VAL A 71 -27.81 0.69 -11.89
CA VAL A 71 -27.54 2.05 -11.44
C VAL A 71 -28.08 2.24 -10.03
N ASN A 72 -27.19 2.47 -9.07
CA ASN A 72 -27.61 3.00 -7.78
C ASN A 72 -28.04 4.45 -7.95
N ASP A 73 -29.33 4.72 -7.75
CA ASP A 73 -29.92 6.05 -7.68
C ASP A 73 -30.39 6.42 -6.26
N ILE A 74 -30.12 5.55 -5.28
CA ILE A 74 -30.47 5.78 -3.87
C ILE A 74 -29.30 6.48 -3.17
N ALA A 75 -29.56 7.68 -2.67
CA ALA A 75 -28.56 8.48 -1.97
C ALA A 75 -28.26 7.95 -0.55
N ASN A 76 -27.04 8.21 -0.07
CA ASN A 76 -26.61 7.96 1.31
C ASN A 76 -26.75 6.50 1.79
N LEU A 77 -26.63 5.53 0.87
CA LEU A 77 -26.56 4.12 1.26
C LEU A 77 -25.24 3.83 1.98
N THR A 78 -25.34 3.16 3.13
CA THR A 78 -24.20 2.72 3.96
C THR A 78 -24.27 1.21 4.22
N PRO A 79 -24.25 0.34 3.18
CA PRO A 79 -24.51 -1.08 3.36
C PRO A 79 -23.53 -1.73 4.35
N SER A 80 -24.01 -2.65 5.19
CA SER A 80 -23.11 -3.46 6.02
C SER A 80 -22.17 -4.31 5.14
N SER A 81 -22.69 -4.82 4.02
CA SER A 81 -21.89 -5.50 3.00
C SER A 81 -22.53 -5.43 1.63
N ILE A 82 -21.73 -5.64 0.58
CA ILE A 82 -22.20 -5.94 -0.77
C ILE A 82 -21.53 -7.24 -1.22
N SER A 83 -22.30 -8.20 -1.71
CA SER A 83 -21.79 -9.48 -2.19
C SER A 83 -22.19 -9.76 -3.63
N PHE A 84 -21.28 -10.34 -4.41
CA PHE A 84 -21.48 -10.66 -5.82
C PHE A 84 -21.19 -12.13 -6.08
N SER A 85 -22.16 -12.86 -6.63
CA SER A 85 -22.02 -14.26 -7.09
C SER A 85 -22.00 -14.39 -8.62
N GLY A 86 -21.95 -13.26 -9.33
CA GLY A 86 -21.87 -13.20 -10.79
C GLY A 86 -21.11 -11.95 -11.25
N THR A 87 -21.00 -11.79 -12.57
CA THR A 87 -20.38 -10.61 -13.18
C THR A 87 -21.37 -9.45 -13.19
N TYR A 88 -20.97 -8.28 -12.66
CA TYR A 88 -21.81 -7.09 -12.57
C TYR A 88 -21.06 -5.80 -12.91
N ASN A 89 -21.79 -4.83 -13.45
CA ASN A 89 -21.37 -3.44 -13.60
C ASN A 89 -22.34 -2.56 -12.80
N VAL A 90 -21.84 -1.99 -11.70
CA VAL A 90 -22.60 -1.11 -10.81
C VAL A 90 -22.12 0.32 -11.02
N SER A 91 -23.05 1.26 -11.18
CA SER A 91 -22.75 2.69 -11.37
C SER A 91 -23.75 3.57 -10.63
N GLY A 92 -23.66 4.90 -10.78
CA GLY A 92 -24.59 5.86 -10.18
C GLY A 92 -24.03 6.59 -8.96
N VAL A 93 -24.91 6.95 -8.03
CA VAL A 93 -24.56 7.76 -6.85
C VAL A 93 -23.71 6.97 -5.84
N ALA A 94 -23.01 7.69 -4.96
CA ALA A 94 -22.07 7.09 -4.01
C ALA A 94 -22.71 6.02 -3.11
N ILE A 95 -21.93 4.98 -2.79
CA ILE A 95 -22.28 3.91 -1.85
C ILE A 95 -21.14 3.76 -0.83
N ALA A 96 -21.46 3.66 0.45
CA ALA A 96 -20.47 3.58 1.54
C ALA A 96 -20.52 2.21 2.26
N PRO A 97 -20.17 1.10 1.59
CA PRO A 97 -20.19 -0.22 2.19
C PRO A 97 -19.04 -0.41 3.19
N SER A 98 -19.30 -1.15 4.27
CA SER A 98 -18.24 -1.60 5.19
C SER A 98 -17.45 -2.79 4.64
N GLY A 99 -18.07 -3.60 3.77
CA GLY A 99 -17.44 -4.73 3.12
C GLY A 99 -17.93 -4.98 1.70
N ILE A 100 -17.04 -5.39 0.82
CA ILE A 100 -17.38 -5.89 -0.52
C ILE A 100 -16.80 -7.30 -0.69
N THR A 101 -17.64 -8.25 -1.08
CA THR A 101 -17.23 -9.64 -1.34
C THR A 101 -17.57 -10.04 -2.78
N VAL A 102 -16.56 -10.47 -3.53
CA VAL A 102 -16.76 -11.17 -4.81
C VAL A 102 -16.54 -12.65 -4.56
N MET A 103 -17.60 -13.44 -4.73
CA MET A 103 -17.59 -14.88 -4.50
C MET A 103 -16.72 -15.61 -5.54
N THR A 104 -16.53 -16.91 -5.34
CA THR A 104 -15.75 -17.76 -6.24
C THR A 104 -16.36 -17.87 -7.63
N ALA A 105 -15.53 -18.15 -8.65
CA ALA A 105 -15.96 -18.34 -10.04
C ALA A 105 -16.66 -17.12 -10.67
N VAL A 106 -16.45 -15.91 -10.14
CA VAL A 106 -16.89 -14.66 -10.76
C VAL A 106 -15.77 -14.10 -11.62
N THR A 107 -15.98 -13.86 -12.91
CA THR A 107 -14.91 -13.34 -13.79
C THR A 107 -14.48 -11.94 -13.38
N VAL A 108 -15.42 -10.99 -13.30
CA VAL A 108 -15.12 -9.61 -12.94
C VAL A 108 -16.38 -8.91 -12.41
N VAL A 109 -16.20 -8.05 -11.40
CA VAL A 109 -17.18 -7.05 -11.00
C VAL A 109 -16.57 -5.68 -11.19
N THR A 110 -17.36 -4.73 -11.66
CA THR A 110 -16.94 -3.33 -11.80
C THR A 110 -17.89 -2.43 -11.02
N ILE A 111 -17.34 -1.59 -10.15
CA ILE A 111 -18.09 -0.59 -9.38
C ILE A 111 -17.55 0.79 -9.78
N ALA A 112 -18.38 1.56 -10.48
CA ALA A 112 -18.07 2.91 -10.91
C ALA A 112 -18.55 4.00 -9.93
N ASN A 113 -19.32 3.62 -8.91
CA ASN A 113 -19.75 4.52 -7.85
C ASN A 113 -18.55 5.05 -7.06
N ASN A 114 -18.64 6.29 -6.60
CA ASN A 114 -17.76 6.76 -5.53
C ASN A 114 -18.01 5.97 -4.24
N ILE A 115 -16.94 5.75 -3.48
CA ILE A 115 -16.95 4.96 -2.24
C ILE A 115 -16.40 5.83 -1.10
N PRO A 116 -17.27 6.62 -0.44
CA PRO A 116 -16.95 7.19 0.87
C PRO A 116 -16.76 6.03 1.87
N LEU A 117 -15.62 5.98 2.54
CA LEU A 117 -15.35 4.91 3.50
C LEU A 117 -16.12 5.19 4.81
N PRO A 118 -16.81 4.20 5.37
CA PRO A 118 -17.38 4.31 6.71
C PRO A 118 -16.28 4.28 7.79
N ALA A 119 -16.66 4.58 9.03
CA ALA A 119 -15.76 4.41 10.17
C ALA A 119 -15.29 2.95 10.27
N GLY A 120 -13.98 2.73 10.38
CA GLY A 120 -13.38 1.40 10.31
C GLY A 120 -12.92 0.99 8.91
N GLY A 121 -13.22 1.79 7.89
CA GLY A 121 -12.76 1.60 6.52
C GLY A 121 -13.57 0.58 5.72
N LEU A 122 -13.02 0.19 4.56
CA LEU A 122 -13.59 -0.82 3.68
C LEU A 122 -12.74 -2.08 3.70
N THR A 123 -13.38 -3.24 3.90
CA THR A 123 -12.75 -4.54 3.65
C THR A 123 -13.25 -5.12 2.33
N VAL A 124 -12.31 -5.44 1.43
CA VAL A 124 -12.60 -6.08 0.15
C VAL A 124 -12.12 -7.53 0.20
N THR A 125 -12.98 -8.46 -0.18
CA THR A 125 -12.65 -9.89 -0.29
C THR A 125 -13.02 -10.39 -1.69
N VAL A 126 -12.03 -10.55 -2.56
CA VAL A 126 -12.18 -11.30 -3.81
C VAL A 126 -11.77 -12.75 -3.55
N SER A 127 -12.75 -13.65 -3.43
CA SER A 127 -12.59 -14.96 -2.80
C SER A 127 -11.86 -16.02 -3.65
N ASP A 128 -11.60 -15.74 -4.92
CA ASP A 128 -11.00 -16.66 -5.87
C ASP A 128 -9.89 -15.97 -6.66
N ALA A 129 -8.76 -16.65 -6.83
CA ALA A 129 -7.57 -16.15 -7.52
C ALA A 129 -7.83 -15.82 -8.99
N THR A 130 -8.88 -16.39 -9.59
CA THR A 130 -9.31 -16.13 -10.97
C THR A 130 -10.36 -15.01 -11.07
N SER A 131 -10.83 -14.50 -9.93
CA SER A 131 -11.84 -13.44 -9.85
C SER A 131 -11.21 -12.06 -9.72
N ALA A 132 -11.95 -11.05 -10.17
CA ALA A 132 -11.54 -9.65 -10.09
C ALA A 132 -12.66 -8.71 -9.62
N LEU A 133 -12.28 -7.64 -8.92
CA LEU A 133 -13.11 -6.48 -8.63
C LEU A 133 -12.39 -5.21 -9.09
N ASN A 134 -13.03 -4.39 -9.92
CA ASN A 134 -12.53 -3.08 -10.32
C ASN A 134 -13.34 -1.97 -9.64
N LEU A 135 -12.66 -1.13 -8.85
CA LEU A 135 -13.22 0.09 -8.28
C LEU A 135 -12.77 1.28 -9.14
N GLN A 136 -13.70 1.90 -9.86
CA GLN A 136 -13.41 3.03 -10.76
C GLN A 136 -13.70 4.39 -10.13
N GLY A 137 -14.67 4.47 -9.23
CA GLY A 137 -15.03 5.70 -8.54
C GLY A 137 -13.97 6.15 -7.55
N ILE A 138 -14.12 7.37 -7.04
CA ILE A 138 -13.25 7.93 -6.00
C ILE A 138 -13.53 7.20 -4.69
N ILE A 139 -12.48 6.65 -4.08
CA ILE A 139 -12.51 6.18 -2.69
C ILE A 139 -12.08 7.37 -1.82
N SER A 140 -12.89 7.74 -0.82
CA SER A 140 -12.67 8.95 -0.03
C SER A 140 -12.88 8.73 1.46
N SER A 141 -12.05 9.36 2.29
CA SER A 141 -12.18 9.40 3.75
C SER A 141 -11.19 10.39 4.36
N LEU A 142 -11.51 10.98 5.50
CA LEU A 142 -10.56 11.81 6.23
C LEU A 142 -9.64 11.01 7.15
N THR A 143 -9.96 9.74 7.43
CA THR A 143 -9.29 8.95 8.48
C THR A 143 -9.03 7.51 8.09
N ASP A 144 -9.98 6.89 7.39
CA ASP A 144 -10.01 5.45 7.19
C ASP A 144 -9.37 5.03 5.87
N GLY A 145 -9.07 3.74 5.76
CA GLY A 145 -8.37 3.15 4.63
C GLY A 145 -9.07 1.90 4.10
N VAL A 146 -8.36 1.17 3.23
CA VAL A 146 -8.91 -0.01 2.56
C VAL A 146 -8.06 -1.24 2.89
N THR A 147 -8.72 -2.34 3.21
CA THR A 147 -8.10 -3.64 3.42
C THR A 147 -8.50 -4.60 2.30
N ASN A 148 -7.54 -5.07 1.51
CA ASN A 148 -7.73 -6.22 0.63
C ASN A 148 -7.41 -7.51 1.40
N ALA A 149 -8.44 -8.32 1.64
CA ALA A 149 -8.36 -9.61 2.32
C ALA A 149 -8.55 -10.81 1.38
N GLY A 150 -8.86 -10.57 0.10
CA GLY A 150 -9.12 -11.60 -0.89
C GLY A 150 -7.85 -12.27 -1.45
N VAL A 151 -8.01 -13.39 -2.12
CA VAL A 151 -6.95 -14.05 -2.89
C VAL A 151 -6.95 -13.66 -4.37
N GLY A 152 -8.06 -13.09 -4.86
CA GLY A 152 -8.19 -12.57 -6.21
C GLY A 152 -7.61 -11.18 -6.42
N ALA A 153 -7.98 -10.59 -7.57
CA ALA A 153 -7.49 -9.28 -7.97
C ALA A 153 -8.45 -8.15 -7.57
N LEU A 154 -7.94 -7.15 -6.84
CA LEU A 154 -8.61 -5.86 -6.64
C LEU A 154 -7.92 -4.82 -7.53
N GLY A 155 -8.66 -4.21 -8.45
CA GLY A 155 -8.19 -3.12 -9.30
C GLY A 155 -8.66 -1.76 -8.79
N TYR A 156 -7.72 -0.84 -8.58
CA TYR A 156 -8.00 0.59 -8.52
C TYR A 156 -7.83 1.16 -9.92
N THR A 157 -8.95 1.59 -10.49
CA THR A 157 -9.07 1.95 -11.92
C THR A 157 -9.83 3.27 -12.06
N GLY A 158 -10.04 3.74 -13.29
CA GLY A 158 -10.67 5.03 -13.55
C GLY A 158 -9.69 6.21 -13.51
N ALA A 159 -10.20 7.41 -13.72
CA ALA A 159 -9.38 8.60 -14.01
C ALA A 159 -9.26 9.60 -12.84
N ALA A 160 -9.90 9.35 -11.70
CA ALA A 160 -9.95 10.29 -10.59
C ALA A 160 -9.09 9.82 -9.41
N THR A 161 -8.35 10.74 -8.81
CA THR A 161 -7.53 10.50 -7.62
C THR A 161 -8.39 10.07 -6.44
N ASN A 162 -7.98 9.01 -5.75
CA ASN A 162 -8.50 8.63 -4.44
C ASN A 162 -8.10 9.67 -3.38
N THR A 163 -8.98 9.92 -2.41
CA THR A 163 -8.81 10.96 -1.39
C THR A 163 -8.98 10.46 0.04
N TYR A 164 -8.81 9.15 0.28
CA TYR A 164 -8.78 8.60 1.63
C TYR A 164 -7.43 8.83 2.32
N ALA A 165 -7.45 9.12 3.63
CA ALA A 165 -6.22 9.38 4.39
C ALA A 165 -5.59 8.11 5.02
N GLY A 166 -6.41 7.09 5.31
CA GLY A 166 -5.95 5.88 5.96
C GLY A 166 -5.08 4.99 5.06
N ALA A 167 -4.49 3.96 5.65
CA ALA A 167 -3.61 3.05 4.93
C ALA A 167 -4.36 2.14 3.95
N THR A 168 -3.72 1.81 2.82
CA THR A 168 -4.08 0.62 2.04
C THR A 168 -3.30 -0.56 2.56
N THR A 169 -4.01 -1.62 2.96
CA THR A 169 -3.41 -2.86 3.45
C THR A 169 -3.81 -4.02 2.54
N VAL A 170 -2.83 -4.64 1.89
CA VAL A 170 -3.02 -5.81 1.04
C VAL A 170 -2.60 -7.05 1.82
N ASN A 171 -3.54 -7.68 2.50
CA ASN A 171 -3.27 -8.87 3.32
C ASN A 171 -2.95 -10.08 2.45
N SER A 172 -3.61 -10.21 1.30
CA SER A 172 -3.53 -11.36 0.39
C SER A 172 -3.88 -10.95 -1.05
N GLY A 173 -3.61 -11.83 -2.01
CA GLY A 173 -4.04 -11.67 -3.40
C GLY A 173 -3.26 -10.57 -4.13
N THR A 174 -3.89 -9.95 -5.13
CA THR A 174 -3.25 -8.89 -5.93
C THR A 174 -4.06 -7.60 -5.84
N LEU A 175 -3.39 -6.48 -5.53
CA LEU A 175 -3.90 -5.14 -5.79
C LEU A 175 -3.25 -4.60 -7.06
N VAL A 176 -4.06 -4.25 -8.06
CA VAL A 176 -3.62 -3.65 -9.32
C VAL A 176 -3.90 -2.16 -9.29
N LEU A 177 -2.85 -1.35 -9.41
CA LEU A 177 -2.91 0.11 -9.49
C LEU A 177 -2.85 0.52 -10.96
N ASN A 178 -3.98 0.96 -11.50
CA ASN A 178 -4.13 1.30 -12.92
C ASN A 178 -5.13 2.44 -13.10
N ARG A 179 -5.00 3.50 -12.30
CA ARG A 179 -5.68 4.74 -12.64
C ARG A 179 -5.00 5.43 -13.82
N THR A 180 -5.81 6.19 -14.54
CA THR A 180 -5.36 6.85 -15.77
C THR A 180 -5.22 8.34 -15.53
N GLY A 181 -4.31 8.99 -16.28
CA GLY A 181 -4.17 10.45 -16.24
C GLY A 181 -3.42 10.96 -15.01
N ALA A 182 -2.44 10.21 -14.50
CA ALA A 182 -1.64 10.54 -13.32
C ALA A 182 -2.47 10.73 -12.04
N ALA A 183 -3.59 10.02 -11.95
CA ALA A 183 -4.43 10.01 -10.76
C ALA A 183 -3.85 9.09 -9.69
N ILE A 184 -3.85 9.53 -8.44
CA ILE A 184 -3.28 8.74 -7.33
C ILE A 184 -4.28 7.68 -6.88
N ALA A 185 -3.87 6.42 -6.92
CA ALA A 185 -4.65 5.30 -6.43
C ALA A 185 -4.46 5.02 -4.93
N VAL A 186 -3.24 5.23 -4.42
CA VAL A 186 -2.90 5.07 -3.01
C VAL A 186 -2.40 6.39 -2.41
N PRO A 187 -3.31 7.25 -1.90
CA PRO A 187 -2.95 8.51 -1.24
C PRO A 187 -2.28 8.35 0.13
N GLY A 188 -2.60 7.28 0.87
CA GLY A 188 -2.07 6.99 2.21
C GLY A 188 -0.88 6.03 2.21
N ALA A 189 -0.47 5.57 3.39
CA ALA A 189 0.54 4.52 3.51
C ALA A 189 0.11 3.21 2.83
N LEU A 190 1.07 2.43 2.35
CA LEU A 190 0.82 1.14 1.70
C LEU A 190 1.52 0.02 2.48
N THR A 191 0.78 -1.01 2.85
CA THR A 191 1.32 -2.25 3.42
C THR A 191 0.97 -3.42 2.52
N VAL A 192 1.98 -4.17 2.07
CA VAL A 192 1.84 -5.34 1.19
C VAL A 192 2.27 -6.59 1.95
N GLY A 193 1.37 -7.57 1.99
CA GLY A 193 1.48 -8.79 2.78
C GLY A 193 1.26 -8.50 4.26
N ASN A 194 0.36 -9.20 4.92
CA ASN A 194 0.14 -9.07 6.37
C ASN A 194 -0.29 -10.42 6.93
N GLY A 195 0.66 -11.36 6.98
CA GLY A 195 0.44 -12.76 7.36
C GLY A 195 0.27 -13.74 6.20
N SER A 196 0.09 -13.25 4.97
CA SER A 196 -0.02 -14.06 3.74
C SER A 196 0.75 -13.45 2.57
N ALA A 197 0.97 -14.24 1.51
CA ALA A 197 1.53 -13.76 0.26
C ALA A 197 0.56 -12.77 -0.42
N ALA A 198 1.09 -11.64 -0.87
CA ALA A 198 0.33 -10.59 -1.52
C ALA A 198 1.19 -9.84 -2.53
N THR A 199 0.57 -9.34 -3.58
CA THR A 199 1.23 -8.54 -4.62
C THR A 199 0.53 -7.21 -4.78
N VAL A 200 1.31 -6.13 -4.91
CA VAL A 200 0.84 -4.88 -5.51
C VAL A 200 1.51 -4.77 -6.86
N THR A 201 0.72 -4.66 -7.93
CA THR A 201 1.22 -4.42 -9.29
C THR A 201 0.86 -3.01 -9.70
N VAL A 202 1.87 -2.23 -10.07
CA VAL A 202 1.71 -0.88 -10.61
C VAL A 202 1.73 -0.95 -12.13
N VAL A 203 0.69 -0.42 -12.77
CA VAL A 203 0.50 -0.51 -14.24
C VAL A 203 0.67 0.85 -14.90
N ALA A 204 0.06 1.89 -14.32
CA ALA A 204 0.29 3.28 -14.68
C ALA A 204 1.10 3.97 -13.59
N CYS A 205 1.71 5.11 -13.88
CA CYS A 205 2.39 5.93 -12.89
C CYS A 205 2.19 7.43 -13.18
N PRO A 206 2.19 8.28 -12.13
CA PRO A 206 2.21 7.93 -10.70
C PRO A 206 0.89 7.32 -10.20
N GLU A 207 0.95 6.37 -9.26
CA GLU A 207 -0.24 5.75 -8.63
C GLU A 207 -0.18 5.79 -7.10
N ILE A 208 0.99 5.94 -6.52
CA ILE A 208 1.20 6.03 -5.07
C ILE A 208 1.64 7.46 -4.75
N ALA A 209 1.05 8.06 -3.70
CA ALA A 209 1.48 9.40 -3.31
C ALA A 209 2.94 9.40 -2.84
N ASN A 210 3.68 10.45 -3.21
CA ASN A 210 5.11 10.59 -2.89
C ASN A 210 5.34 10.73 -1.38
N ALA A 211 4.29 11.07 -0.62
CA ALA A 211 4.29 11.12 0.85
C ALA A 211 4.09 9.74 1.51
N SER A 212 3.69 8.72 0.75
CA SER A 212 3.37 7.39 1.26
C SER A 212 4.62 6.62 1.67
N VAL A 213 4.57 6.08 2.88
CA VAL A 213 5.51 5.04 3.31
C VAL A 213 4.99 3.69 2.81
N VAL A 214 5.84 2.95 2.12
CA VAL A 214 5.54 1.61 1.60
C VAL A 214 6.25 0.57 2.46
N THR A 215 5.50 -0.40 2.97
CA THR A 215 6.01 -1.57 3.69
C THR A 215 5.70 -2.82 2.91
N VAL A 216 6.72 -3.54 2.45
CA VAL A 216 6.59 -4.82 1.74
C VAL A 216 7.05 -5.93 2.67
N ASN A 217 6.11 -6.61 3.31
CA ASN A 217 6.42 -7.65 4.29
C ASN A 217 6.98 -8.91 3.62
N ALA A 218 7.51 -9.84 4.43
CA ALA A 218 8.03 -11.11 3.92
C ALA A 218 6.97 -11.85 3.08
N ASN A 219 7.41 -12.49 2.00
CA ASN A 219 6.56 -13.18 1.01
C ASN A 219 5.61 -12.27 0.20
N ALA A 220 5.73 -10.96 0.33
CA ALA A 220 4.99 -10.00 -0.48
C ALA A 220 5.84 -9.45 -1.63
N ILE A 221 5.17 -8.99 -2.69
CA ILE A 221 5.80 -8.42 -3.87
C ILE A 221 5.24 -7.02 -4.12
N PHE A 222 6.12 -6.04 -4.24
CA PHE A 222 5.82 -4.75 -4.85
C PHE A 222 6.39 -4.75 -6.27
N ASP A 223 5.51 -4.80 -7.27
CA ASP A 223 5.85 -5.03 -8.66
C ASP A 223 5.63 -3.77 -9.51
N LEU A 224 6.74 -3.20 -9.96
CA LEU A 224 6.83 -2.09 -10.91
C LEU A 224 7.18 -2.58 -12.32
N SER A 225 7.35 -3.88 -12.55
CA SER A 225 7.95 -4.38 -13.80
C SER A 225 7.16 -4.07 -15.07
N THR A 226 5.85 -3.88 -14.95
CA THR A 226 4.93 -3.51 -16.04
C THR A 226 4.52 -2.04 -16.03
N ALA A 227 5.02 -1.25 -15.07
CA ALA A 227 4.61 0.13 -14.91
C ALA A 227 5.00 0.97 -16.13
N THR A 228 4.11 1.90 -16.50
CA THR A 228 4.29 2.87 -17.58
C THR A 228 4.09 4.29 -17.07
N GLY A 229 4.78 5.25 -17.68
CA GLY A 229 4.74 6.66 -17.24
C GLY A 229 5.96 7.05 -16.41
N THR A 230 5.90 8.27 -15.87
CA THR A 230 6.97 8.84 -15.04
C THR A 230 6.31 9.75 -14.01
N ASP A 231 6.70 9.57 -12.75
CA ASP A 231 6.36 10.48 -11.67
C ASP A 231 7.38 11.64 -11.65
N VAL A 232 8.33 11.63 -10.72
CA VAL A 232 9.42 12.61 -10.66
C VAL A 232 10.62 12.09 -11.43
N ALA A 233 10.82 12.60 -12.63
CA ALA A 233 11.89 12.15 -13.51
C ALA A 233 13.28 12.11 -12.80
N PRO A 234 14.09 11.04 -13.01
CA PRO A 234 13.82 9.88 -13.86
C PRO A 234 13.07 8.71 -13.20
N ASP A 235 12.40 8.89 -12.05
CA ASP A 235 11.65 7.80 -11.41
C ASP A 235 10.34 7.49 -12.12
N THR A 236 10.08 6.20 -12.33
CA THR A 236 8.79 5.71 -12.78
C THR A 236 7.74 5.98 -11.70
N GLU A 237 8.04 5.63 -10.45
CA GLU A 237 7.21 5.89 -9.28
C GLU A 237 8.06 6.46 -8.14
N THR A 238 7.48 7.35 -7.32
CA THR A 238 8.15 7.81 -6.09
C THR A 238 7.31 7.65 -4.83
N ILE A 239 8.02 7.41 -3.75
CA ILE A 239 7.48 7.14 -2.43
C ILE A 239 8.32 7.85 -1.37
N ASN A 240 7.80 7.91 -0.15
CA ASN A 240 8.48 8.56 0.95
C ASN A 240 9.63 7.71 1.48
N ALA A 241 9.31 6.46 1.86
CA ALA A 241 10.27 5.48 2.35
C ALA A 241 9.80 4.06 2.06
N LEU A 242 10.76 3.15 1.92
CA LEU A 242 10.54 1.72 1.74
C LEU A 242 10.98 0.94 2.99
N ASN A 243 10.12 0.03 3.46
CA ASN A 243 10.36 -0.86 4.59
C ASN A 243 10.01 -2.31 4.26
N GLY A 244 10.49 -3.23 5.10
CA GLY A 244 10.06 -4.63 5.12
C GLY A 244 11.05 -5.60 4.48
N ALA A 245 10.60 -6.84 4.30
CA ALA A 245 11.42 -8.01 4.00
C ALA A 245 11.01 -8.75 2.71
N GLY A 246 10.05 -8.22 1.96
CA GLY A 246 9.55 -8.84 0.73
C GLY A 246 10.42 -8.59 -0.50
N THR A 247 9.82 -8.67 -1.67
CA THR A 247 10.51 -8.42 -2.94
C THR A 247 10.00 -7.15 -3.58
N VAL A 248 10.91 -6.29 -4.05
CA VAL A 248 10.59 -5.25 -5.03
C VAL A 248 11.05 -5.75 -6.39
N ASN A 249 10.14 -5.84 -7.36
CA ASN A 249 10.45 -6.16 -8.74
C ASN A 249 10.36 -4.89 -9.58
N LEU A 250 11.50 -4.36 -10.00
CA LEU A 250 11.56 -3.16 -10.82
C LEU A 250 11.30 -3.44 -12.30
N GLY A 251 11.52 -4.66 -12.79
CA GLY A 251 11.62 -4.93 -14.23
C GLY A 251 12.64 -4.00 -14.90
N ALA A 252 12.17 -3.04 -15.70
CA ALA A 252 12.98 -2.02 -16.37
C ALA A 252 12.86 -0.60 -15.76
N ASN A 253 12.11 -0.46 -14.68
CA ASN A 253 11.65 0.82 -14.13
C ASN A 253 12.50 1.33 -12.96
N SER A 254 12.31 2.60 -12.61
CA SER A 254 13.03 3.25 -11.51
C SER A 254 12.09 3.56 -10.34
N LEU A 255 12.54 3.27 -9.12
CA LEU A 255 11.84 3.63 -7.88
C LEU A 255 12.59 4.72 -7.11
N GLY A 256 11.90 5.82 -6.86
CA GLY A 256 12.37 6.92 -6.02
C GLY A 256 11.92 6.80 -4.59
N CYS A 257 12.84 6.58 -3.65
CA CYS A 257 12.59 6.80 -2.23
C CYS A 257 12.96 8.25 -1.88
N ILE A 258 12.17 9.23 -2.31
CA ILE A 258 12.56 10.65 -2.27
C ILE A 258 11.94 11.43 -1.11
N GLY A 259 11.15 10.83 -0.24
CA GLY A 259 10.67 11.52 0.96
C GLY A 259 11.68 11.54 2.11
N PRO A 260 11.45 12.41 3.12
CA PRO A 260 12.38 12.64 4.22
C PRO A 260 12.38 11.53 5.28
N ALA A 261 11.43 10.60 5.21
CA ALA A 261 11.37 9.48 6.16
C ALA A 261 12.55 8.53 5.96
N SER A 262 12.96 7.88 7.05
CA SER A 262 13.94 6.79 6.97
C SER A 262 13.23 5.47 6.69
N GLY A 263 13.88 4.60 5.93
CA GLY A 263 13.38 3.27 5.58
C GLY A 263 14.43 2.20 5.85
N THR A 264 14.00 1.01 6.26
CA THR A 264 14.86 -0.17 6.36
C THR A 264 14.25 -1.32 5.58
N PHE A 265 14.91 -1.68 4.49
CA PHE A 265 14.51 -2.79 3.63
C PHE A 265 15.50 -3.95 3.80
N THR A 266 14.99 -5.07 4.28
CA THR A 266 15.71 -6.35 4.46
C THR A 266 15.42 -7.34 3.34
N GLY A 267 14.47 -7.00 2.48
CA GLY A 267 14.09 -7.78 1.31
C GLY A 267 15.06 -7.64 0.15
N SER A 268 14.65 -8.17 -1.00
CA SER A 268 15.41 -8.14 -2.25
C SER A 268 14.81 -7.15 -3.25
N ILE A 269 15.62 -6.27 -3.82
CA ILE A 269 15.25 -5.46 -4.98
C ILE A 269 15.83 -6.15 -6.23
N THR A 270 14.98 -6.38 -7.23
CA THR A 270 15.32 -7.11 -8.46
C THR A 270 14.94 -6.30 -9.68
N GLY A 271 15.53 -6.61 -10.84
CA GLY A 271 15.20 -5.97 -12.11
C GLY A 271 16.34 -6.10 -13.10
N THR A 272 16.04 -6.62 -14.29
CA THR A 272 17.05 -6.83 -15.33
C THR A 272 16.45 -6.41 -16.67
N ALA A 273 16.75 -5.19 -17.13
CA ALA A 273 16.39 -4.79 -18.49
C ALA A 273 17.20 -3.56 -18.95
N ALA A 274 17.87 -3.72 -20.09
CA ALA A 274 18.26 -2.62 -20.95
C ALA A 274 17.04 -2.24 -21.84
N PRO A 275 16.88 -0.97 -22.28
CA PRO A 275 17.86 0.11 -22.26
C PRO A 275 17.73 1.10 -21.08
N THR A 276 16.64 1.10 -20.32
CA THR A 276 16.37 2.11 -19.27
C THR A 276 17.07 1.84 -17.94
N ASN A 277 17.63 0.63 -17.76
CA ASN A 277 18.37 0.17 -16.57
C ASN A 277 17.64 0.43 -15.24
N PRO A 278 17.00 -0.58 -14.63
CA PRO A 278 16.18 -0.40 -13.44
C PRO A 278 17.00 0.16 -12.28
N SER A 279 16.54 1.26 -11.68
CA SER A 279 17.34 2.05 -10.74
C SER A 279 16.59 2.40 -9.45
N ILE A 280 17.37 2.77 -8.44
CA ILE A 280 16.91 3.24 -7.15
C ILE A 280 17.45 4.64 -6.94
N ARG A 281 16.61 5.58 -6.48
CA ARG A 281 17.04 6.94 -6.13
C ARG A 281 16.63 7.36 -4.72
N LYS A 282 17.53 8.05 -4.02
CA LYS A 282 17.30 8.79 -2.77
C LYS A 282 17.70 10.25 -2.97
N ALA A 283 16.84 11.22 -2.63
CA ALA A 283 17.09 12.64 -2.95
C ALA A 283 16.91 13.63 -1.78
N THR A 284 16.42 13.18 -0.62
CA THR A 284 16.10 14.05 0.54
C THR A 284 16.68 13.48 1.83
N SER A 285 16.50 14.18 2.95
CA SER A 285 16.95 13.76 4.28
C SER A 285 16.41 12.37 4.70
N GLY A 286 16.93 11.82 5.79
CA GLY A 286 16.61 10.47 6.23
C GLY A 286 17.55 9.41 5.64
N ILE A 287 17.47 8.21 6.20
CA ILE A 287 18.37 7.10 5.91
C ILE A 287 17.58 6.00 5.21
N PHE A 288 18.02 5.59 4.03
CA PHE A 288 17.53 4.39 3.37
C PHE A 288 18.53 3.24 3.56
N LYS A 289 18.17 2.29 4.44
CA LYS A 289 18.99 1.12 4.75
C LYS A 289 18.61 -0.05 3.85
N LEU A 290 19.58 -0.56 3.11
CA LEU A 290 19.49 -1.74 2.26
C LEU A 290 20.28 -2.87 2.92
N THR A 291 19.57 -3.80 3.56
CA THR A 291 20.21 -4.87 4.35
C THR A 291 20.10 -6.24 3.69
N GLY A 292 19.14 -6.43 2.79
CA GLY A 292 19.08 -7.60 1.92
C GLY A 292 19.97 -7.48 0.69
N ASN A 293 20.16 -8.60 -0.01
CA ASN A 293 20.91 -8.66 -1.25
C ASN A 293 20.01 -8.25 -2.43
N ASN A 294 20.54 -7.42 -3.32
CA ASN A 294 19.82 -6.90 -4.47
C ASN A 294 20.50 -7.30 -5.78
N THR A 295 19.70 -7.50 -6.82
CA THR A 295 20.16 -7.99 -8.13
C THR A 295 19.81 -7.05 -9.28
N TYR A 296 19.24 -5.87 -9.00
CA TYR A 296 18.99 -4.87 -10.04
C TYR A 296 20.31 -4.36 -10.64
N THR A 297 20.27 -4.02 -11.92
CA THR A 297 21.48 -3.70 -12.70
C THR A 297 21.67 -2.22 -12.98
N GLY A 298 20.65 -1.38 -12.78
CA GLY A 298 20.78 0.06 -12.97
C GLY A 298 21.44 0.76 -11.79
N THR A 299 21.81 2.01 -12.02
CA THR A 299 22.59 2.83 -11.08
C THR A 299 21.74 3.22 -9.87
N THR A 300 22.27 2.97 -8.66
CA THR A 300 21.77 3.58 -7.44
C THR A 300 22.19 5.05 -7.40
N THR A 301 21.23 5.97 -7.30
CA THR A 301 21.52 7.41 -7.26
C THR A 301 21.24 8.00 -5.89
N LEU A 302 22.21 8.72 -5.34
CA LEU A 302 22.10 9.44 -4.08
C LEU A 302 22.28 10.94 -4.32
N ALA A 303 21.20 11.69 -4.14
CA ALA A 303 21.13 13.14 -4.33
C ALA A 303 20.74 13.90 -3.04
N GLY A 304 20.71 13.22 -1.90
CA GLY A 304 20.43 13.80 -0.58
C GLY A 304 20.22 12.72 0.48
N GLY A 305 20.39 13.08 1.76
CA GLY A 305 20.25 12.14 2.87
C GLY A 305 21.35 11.08 2.92
N GLU A 306 20.98 9.85 3.26
CA GLU A 306 21.91 8.72 3.35
C GLU A 306 21.33 7.47 2.69
N ILE A 307 22.14 6.79 1.87
CA ILE A 307 21.94 5.37 1.55
C ILE A 307 22.97 4.58 2.37
N ARG A 308 22.49 3.60 3.14
CA ARG A 308 23.34 2.70 3.92
C ARG A 308 23.16 1.28 3.42
N VAL A 309 24.24 0.66 2.95
CA VAL A 309 24.21 -0.69 2.39
C VAL A 309 24.88 -1.65 3.37
N LEU A 310 24.11 -2.62 3.84
CA LEU A 310 24.56 -3.75 4.67
C LEU A 310 24.53 -5.06 3.89
N GLY A 311 23.67 -5.18 2.88
CA GLY A 311 23.62 -6.32 1.98
C GLY A 311 24.55 -6.19 0.77
N SER A 312 24.36 -7.03 -0.23
CA SER A 312 25.17 -7.07 -1.46
C SER A 312 24.39 -6.62 -2.70
N GLN A 313 24.94 -5.69 -3.48
CA GLN A 313 24.39 -5.23 -4.76
C GLN A 313 25.51 -4.92 -5.78
N PRO A 314 26.36 -5.90 -6.15
CA PRO A 314 27.59 -5.67 -6.91
C PRO A 314 27.33 -5.24 -8.37
N THR A 315 26.13 -5.51 -8.89
CA THR A 315 25.72 -5.14 -10.26
C THR A 315 25.17 -3.72 -10.36
N SER A 316 24.89 -3.06 -9.23
CA SER A 316 24.43 -1.68 -9.21
C SER A 316 25.61 -0.75 -8.90
N ASN A 317 26.03 0.02 -9.89
CA ASN A 317 26.92 1.16 -9.67
C ASN A 317 26.21 2.22 -8.83
N VAL A 318 26.96 3.05 -8.11
CA VAL A 318 26.42 4.14 -7.29
C VAL A 318 26.93 5.49 -7.80
N THR A 319 26.01 6.42 -8.05
CA THR A 319 26.34 7.83 -8.30
C THR A 319 25.89 8.66 -7.10
N VAL A 320 26.79 9.46 -6.53
CA VAL A 320 26.52 10.33 -5.38
C VAL A 320 26.73 11.78 -5.76
N SER A 321 25.65 12.55 -5.86
CA SER A 321 25.70 13.99 -6.09
C SER A 321 25.58 14.82 -4.82
N ALA A 322 24.92 14.30 -3.78
CA ALA A 322 24.88 14.90 -2.45
C ALA A 322 24.51 13.85 -1.40
N GLY A 323 24.87 14.09 -0.13
CA GLY A 323 24.54 13.17 0.97
C GLY A 323 25.64 12.15 1.28
N THR A 324 25.31 11.09 2.02
CA THR A 324 26.26 10.09 2.50
C THR A 324 25.97 8.69 1.95
N LEU A 325 26.95 8.08 1.28
CA LEU A 325 26.92 6.64 1.00
C LEU A 325 27.67 5.92 2.13
N GLY A 326 26.95 5.15 2.92
CA GLY A 326 27.50 4.28 3.97
C GLY A 326 27.54 2.83 3.53
N LEU A 327 28.65 2.13 3.76
CA LEU A 327 28.75 0.68 3.57
C LEU A 327 29.16 0.02 4.88
N SER A 328 28.26 -0.68 5.53
CA SER A 328 28.48 -1.31 6.84
C SER A 328 28.17 -2.81 6.79
N SER A 329 28.50 -3.55 7.84
CA SER A 329 28.33 -4.99 8.03
C SER A 329 28.83 -5.85 6.85
N GLY A 330 29.88 -5.40 6.15
CA GLY A 330 30.40 -6.08 4.96
C GLY A 330 29.60 -5.84 3.67
N GLY A 331 28.68 -4.87 3.67
CA GLY A 331 27.86 -4.55 2.51
C GLY A 331 28.68 -4.17 1.29
N SER A 332 28.18 -4.47 0.09
CA SER A 332 28.94 -4.31 -1.15
C SER A 332 28.12 -3.67 -2.27
N VAL A 333 28.75 -2.80 -3.06
CA VAL A 333 28.16 -2.15 -4.24
C VAL A 333 29.07 -2.31 -5.46
N GLY A 334 28.56 -1.95 -6.65
CA GLY A 334 29.36 -1.83 -7.87
C GLY A 334 30.34 -0.65 -7.82
N ASN A 335 30.67 -0.05 -8.97
CA ASN A 335 31.53 1.13 -9.01
C ASN A 335 30.82 2.32 -8.36
N VAL A 336 31.56 3.13 -7.59
CA VAL A 336 31.06 4.33 -6.93
C VAL A 336 31.69 5.57 -7.56
N THR A 337 30.86 6.52 -7.99
CA THR A 337 31.28 7.81 -8.54
C THR A 337 30.62 8.96 -7.80
N PHE A 338 31.44 9.86 -7.24
CA PHE A 338 30.98 11.11 -6.67
C PHE A 338 31.01 12.21 -7.74
N THR A 339 30.00 13.10 -7.74
CA THR A 339 29.92 14.22 -8.68
C THR A 339 30.07 15.56 -7.98
N THR A 340 30.62 16.55 -8.68
CA THR A 340 30.82 17.91 -8.14
C THR A 340 29.50 18.66 -7.97
N GLY A 341 29.48 19.68 -7.12
CA GLY A 341 28.37 20.63 -6.99
C GLY A 341 27.67 20.63 -5.64
N SER A 342 27.92 19.63 -4.78
CA SER A 342 27.39 19.58 -3.42
C SER A 342 28.28 18.75 -2.49
N ALA A 343 28.15 19.01 -1.18
CA ALA A 343 28.86 18.23 -0.17
C ALA A 343 28.36 16.79 -0.16
N SER A 344 29.29 15.86 -0.22
CA SER A 344 29.02 14.42 -0.22
C SER A 344 29.99 13.69 0.70
N ALA A 345 29.62 12.49 1.14
CA ALA A 345 30.48 11.67 1.96
C ALA A 345 30.43 10.20 1.54
N PHE A 346 31.60 9.56 1.59
CA PHE A 346 31.72 8.11 1.58
C PHE A 346 32.09 7.64 2.99
N ALA A 347 31.32 6.71 3.54
CA ALA A 347 31.48 6.25 4.92
C ALA A 347 31.54 4.71 5.01
N PRO A 348 32.67 4.08 4.64
CA PRO A 348 32.85 2.64 4.80
C PRO A 348 33.01 2.31 6.29
N GLY A 349 32.06 1.56 6.86
CA GLY A 349 32.00 1.21 8.27
C GLY A 349 31.28 2.25 9.14
N ASN A 350 30.24 2.89 8.62
CA ASN A 350 29.54 3.98 9.33
C ASN A 350 28.70 3.55 10.56
N ASP A 351 28.63 2.25 10.85
CA ASP A 351 28.07 1.71 12.09
C ASP A 351 29.18 1.39 13.10
N VAL A 352 28.97 1.74 14.37
CA VAL A 352 29.96 1.46 15.43
C VAL A 352 30.15 -0.05 15.60
N GLY A 353 31.39 -0.52 15.56
CA GLY A 353 31.73 -1.94 15.69
C GLY A 353 31.46 -2.80 14.45
N SER A 354 31.08 -2.17 13.34
CA SER A 354 30.83 -2.83 12.07
C SER A 354 32.11 -3.04 11.25
N THR A 355 32.16 -4.13 10.48
CA THR A 355 33.12 -4.27 9.38
C THR A 355 32.86 -3.24 8.28
N GLN A 356 33.92 -2.83 7.57
CA GLN A 356 33.79 -1.97 6.40
C GLN A 356 33.17 -2.75 5.23
N GLY A 357 32.36 -2.08 4.43
CA GLY A 357 31.89 -2.62 3.16
C GLY A 357 32.87 -2.44 2.00
N THR A 358 32.50 -2.95 0.83
CA THR A 358 33.33 -2.95 -0.39
C THR A 358 32.62 -2.28 -1.57
N THR A 359 33.41 -1.72 -2.47
CA THR A 359 32.96 -1.11 -3.73
C THR A 359 33.84 -1.67 -4.85
N GLY A 360 33.37 -1.57 -6.10
CA GLY A 360 34.25 -1.61 -7.26
C GLY A 360 35.17 -0.38 -7.29
N ASN A 361 35.39 0.20 -8.47
CA ASN A 361 36.18 1.43 -8.58
C ASN A 361 35.52 2.57 -7.79
N LEU A 362 36.32 3.30 -7.00
CA LEU A 362 35.88 4.46 -6.25
C LEU A 362 36.47 5.74 -6.87
N VAL A 363 35.60 6.62 -7.37
CA VAL A 363 35.98 7.94 -7.91
C VAL A 363 35.45 9.03 -6.98
N MET A 364 36.37 9.76 -6.35
CA MET A 364 36.07 10.87 -5.44
C MET A 364 36.37 12.20 -6.15
N VAL A 365 35.64 13.26 -5.80
CA VAL A 365 35.83 14.61 -6.34
C VAL A 365 36.08 15.61 -5.20
N SER A 366 36.36 16.87 -5.54
CA SER A 366 36.43 17.94 -4.54
C SER A 366 35.12 18.02 -3.74
N MET A 367 35.23 18.37 -2.46
CA MET A 367 34.11 18.42 -1.50
C MET A 367 33.50 17.06 -1.10
N THR A 368 34.05 15.94 -1.57
CA THR A 368 33.70 14.62 -1.01
C THR A 368 34.53 14.34 0.24
N THR A 369 33.85 14.03 1.35
CA THR A 369 34.50 13.60 2.60
C THR A 369 34.60 12.08 2.66
N TYR A 370 35.80 11.55 2.90
CA TYR A 370 35.97 10.15 3.29
C TYR A 370 35.88 10.04 4.81
N ARG A 371 34.85 9.36 5.33
CA ARG A 371 34.55 9.26 6.77
C ARG A 371 34.80 7.84 7.26
N VAL A 372 35.75 7.67 8.18
CA VAL A 372 36.05 6.38 8.80
C VAL A 372 35.75 6.44 10.28
N ASN A 373 35.00 5.47 10.78
CA ASN A 373 34.87 5.22 12.21
C ASN A 373 36.08 4.40 12.68
N VAL A 374 36.93 4.99 13.51
CA VAL A 374 38.04 4.27 14.16
C VAL A 374 37.54 3.79 15.53
N GLY A 375 37.30 2.48 15.66
CA GLY A 375 36.87 1.89 16.93
C GLY A 375 37.96 1.97 18.00
N GLY A 376 37.58 2.26 19.24
CA GLY A 376 38.52 2.51 20.34
C GLY A 376 39.05 1.29 21.11
N ALA A 377 38.83 0.04 20.67
CA ALA A 377 39.07 -1.13 21.52
C ALA A 377 39.97 -2.24 20.96
N THR A 378 40.48 -2.16 19.72
CA THR A 378 41.54 -3.05 19.24
C THR A 378 42.42 -2.33 18.21
N THR A 379 43.71 -2.65 18.19
CA THR A 379 44.68 -2.19 17.18
C THR A 379 44.10 -2.33 15.77
N SER A 380 44.04 -1.23 15.02
CA SER A 380 43.75 -1.24 13.58
C SER A 380 44.73 -2.19 12.87
N THR A 381 44.22 -3.27 12.26
CA THR A 381 45.00 -4.17 11.41
C THR A 381 45.03 -3.73 9.95
N TYR A 382 44.83 -2.44 9.66
CA TYR A 382 44.72 -1.92 8.30
C TYR A 382 46.04 -1.35 7.79
N SER A 383 46.53 -1.92 6.69
CA SER A 383 47.75 -1.58 5.94
C SER A 383 47.69 -0.26 5.15
N ASN A 384 46.63 0.52 5.31
CA ASN A 384 46.28 1.66 4.47
C ASN A 384 45.89 2.92 5.26
N VAL A 385 46.14 2.93 6.57
CA VAL A 385 46.16 4.15 7.39
C VAL A 385 47.55 4.24 8.04
N SER A 386 48.51 4.88 7.36
CA SER A 386 49.74 5.33 8.01
C SER A 386 49.48 6.69 8.64
N ALA A 387 49.87 6.87 9.90
CA ALA A 387 49.90 8.16 10.58
C ALA A 387 50.79 9.17 9.85
#